data_AF-A0A845D3Y5-F1
#
_entry.id   AF-A0A845D3Y5-F1
#
_cell.length_a   1.000
_cell.length_b   1.000
_cell.length_c   1.000
_cell.angle_alpha   90.00
_cell.angle_beta   90.00
_cell.angle_gamma   90.00
#
_symmetry.space_group_name_H-M   'P 1'
#
loop_
_entity.id
_entity.type
_entity.pdbx_description
1 polymer ?
#
loop_
_entity_poly.entity_id
_entity_poly.type
_entity_poly.pdbx_seq_one_letter_code
_entity_poly.pdbx_strand_id
1 'polypeptide(L)'
;MARKEIVHNIRQKPAETAQGNGTTLSDGPVDSGAPSEIERIKNRAPAHGLRVTLEEYWEKWYERPHPHIDVSYEWNNGILEAKPLPNFAQTEQYRWFFRLLSCYLEVNPIAKILCLETGTYMSVRDESLPSGKWEVVFKPDIGIILDDNPAPWGADDQRSYIGICDMIVEELSDSTSAEVKRDTEEKKEGYARAGVKEYFILDPKDRHLHFYRLGIAGDYEEIEPDEEGVIRSQVLHGFQFRREDLLREPLLVELARDDVYVDYVIPELQIAETRVEEAEERADIEARRADAEAAARRAAEEQVQALKAELARRRH
;
A
#
# COMPACT_ATOMS: atom_id res chain seq x y z
N MET A 1 17.39 23.23 -34.57
CA MET A 1 16.03 22.84 -34.11
C MET A 1 15.78 23.51 -32.78
N ALA A 2 14.75 24.34 -32.72
CA ALA A 2 14.50 25.30 -31.63
C ALA A 2 13.86 24.62 -30.40
N ARG A 3 14.39 24.94 -29.21
CA ARG A 3 13.76 24.69 -27.91
C ARG A 3 13.12 26.02 -27.49
N LYS A 4 11.79 26.07 -27.42
CA LYS A 4 11.03 27.25 -26.96
C LYS A 4 10.85 27.16 -25.44
N GLU A 5 11.45 28.07 -24.71
CA GLU A 5 11.04 28.47 -23.37
C GLU A 5 9.87 29.45 -23.48
N ILE A 6 8.79 29.22 -22.72
CA ILE A 6 7.67 30.14 -22.58
C ILE A 6 7.72 30.70 -21.16
N VAL A 7 8.13 31.97 -21.06
CA VAL A 7 8.07 32.78 -19.85
C VAL A 7 6.66 33.36 -19.71
N HIS A 8 6.02 33.15 -18.55
CA HIS A 8 4.71 33.72 -18.22
C HIS A 8 4.88 35.18 -17.78
N ASN A 9 4.25 36.11 -18.51
CA ASN A 9 4.37 37.55 -18.29
C ASN A 9 3.11 38.06 -17.58
N ILE A 10 3.20 38.33 -16.28
CA ILE A 10 2.11 38.87 -15.46
C ILE A 10 2.03 40.39 -15.70
N ARG A 11 0.97 40.84 -16.39
CA ARG A 11 0.63 42.26 -16.52
C ARG A 11 -0.25 42.71 -15.35
N GLN A 12 0.30 43.59 -14.50
CA GLN A 12 -0.44 44.39 -13.53
C GLN A 12 -1.38 45.37 -14.27
N LYS A 13 -2.60 45.55 -13.75
CA LYS A 13 -3.51 46.65 -14.11
C LYS A 13 -3.73 47.57 -12.90
N PRO A 14 -3.88 48.89 -13.10
CA PRO A 14 -3.83 49.87 -12.02
C PRO A 14 -5.20 50.16 -11.39
N ALA A 15 -5.14 50.72 -10.18
CA ALA A 15 -6.25 51.15 -9.35
C ALA A 15 -6.94 52.40 -9.91
N GLU A 16 -8.28 52.40 -9.89
CA GLU A 16 -9.11 53.60 -10.01
C GLU A 16 -10.04 53.70 -8.81
N THR A 17 -9.96 54.86 -8.17
CA THR A 17 -10.79 55.36 -7.08
C THR A 17 -12.19 55.77 -7.56
N ALA A 18 -13.23 55.40 -6.81
CA ALA A 18 -14.52 56.10 -6.83
C ALA A 18 -15.15 56.10 -5.43
N GLN A 19 -15.48 57.31 -4.96
CA GLN A 19 -16.23 57.59 -3.73
C GLN A 19 -17.71 57.19 -3.89
N GLY A 20 -18.31 56.67 -2.81
CA GLY A 20 -19.76 56.41 -2.75
C GLY A 20 -20.25 56.13 -1.34
N ASN A 21 -20.67 57.21 -0.67
CA ASN A 21 -21.67 57.35 0.40
C ASN A 21 -21.90 56.25 1.43
N GLY A 22 -21.76 56.67 2.70
CA GLY A 22 -22.05 55.90 3.89
C GLY A 22 -23.48 55.41 4.00
N THR A 23 -23.61 54.21 4.56
CA THR A 23 -24.75 53.81 5.37
C THR A 23 -24.17 52.94 6.48
N THR A 24 -24.22 53.45 7.71
CA THR A 24 -23.86 52.73 8.93
C THR A 24 -24.81 51.56 9.11
N LEU A 25 -24.30 50.34 8.95
CA LEU A 25 -24.93 49.12 9.44
C LEU A 25 -24.13 48.67 10.66
N SER A 26 -24.88 48.46 11.75
CA SER A 26 -24.41 48.10 13.08
C SER A 26 -23.55 46.84 13.09
N ASP A 27 -22.40 46.92 13.76
CA ASP A 27 -21.62 45.78 14.20
C ASP A 27 -22.44 44.96 15.21
N GLY A 28 -23.17 43.96 14.70
CA GLY A 28 -23.60 42.81 15.49
C GLY A 28 -22.44 41.80 15.55
N PRO A 29 -22.32 41.00 16.62
CA PRO A 29 -21.26 40.01 16.72
C PRO A 29 -21.41 39.03 15.56
N VAL A 30 -20.40 38.97 14.70
CA VAL A 30 -20.27 37.91 13.69
C VAL A 30 -20.04 36.63 14.47
N ASP A 31 -21.11 35.87 14.69
CA ASP A 31 -21.04 34.49 15.10
C ASP A 31 -20.20 33.76 14.05
N SER A 32 -18.96 33.42 14.40
CA SER A 32 -18.11 32.56 13.58
C SER A 32 -18.66 31.14 13.66
N GLY A 33 -19.85 30.95 13.07
CA GLY A 33 -20.65 29.73 13.05
C GLY A 33 -19.98 28.67 12.20
N ALA A 34 -18.83 28.18 12.63
CA ALA A 34 -18.26 26.97 12.09
C ALA A 34 -19.22 25.82 12.45
N PRO A 35 -19.76 25.07 11.48
CA PRO A 35 -20.71 24.01 11.75
C PRO A 35 -20.09 22.99 12.71
N SER A 36 -20.93 22.49 13.62
CA SER A 36 -20.52 21.46 14.59
C SER A 36 -20.01 20.20 13.86
N GLU A 37 -19.24 19.36 14.53
CA GLU A 37 -18.68 18.13 13.95
C GLU A 37 -19.77 17.23 13.34
N ILE A 38 -20.89 17.06 14.05
CA ILE A 38 -22.07 16.32 13.57
C ILE A 38 -22.68 16.99 12.32
N GLU A 39 -22.66 18.31 12.24
CA GLU A 39 -23.22 19.08 11.12
C GLU A 39 -22.30 19.03 9.89
N ARG A 40 -20.99 18.97 10.08
CA ARG A 40 -20.01 18.72 9.00
C ARG A 40 -20.14 17.31 8.43
N ILE A 41 -20.28 16.31 9.29
CA ILE A 41 -20.50 14.91 8.88
C ILE A 41 -21.84 14.79 8.13
N LYS A 42 -22.93 15.35 8.66
CA LYS A 42 -24.23 15.37 7.97
C LYS A 42 -24.20 16.09 6.61
N ASN A 43 -23.38 17.13 6.48
CA ASN A 43 -23.22 17.85 5.22
C ASN A 43 -22.38 17.10 4.17
N ARG A 44 -21.49 16.19 4.57
CA ARG A 44 -20.66 15.38 3.66
C ARG A 44 -21.22 13.97 3.40
N ALA A 45 -21.90 13.38 4.38
CA ALA A 45 -22.43 12.02 4.35
C ALA A 45 -23.84 11.97 4.96
N PRO A 46 -24.87 12.43 4.23
CA PRO A 46 -26.21 12.66 4.76
C PRO A 46 -26.92 11.37 5.22
N ALA A 47 -26.48 10.20 4.78
CA ALA A 47 -27.07 8.92 5.14
C ALA A 47 -26.29 8.18 6.25
N HIS A 48 -25.20 8.76 6.78
CA HIS A 48 -24.49 8.16 7.91
C HIS A 48 -25.44 8.04 9.12
N GLY A 49 -25.52 6.84 9.70
CA GLY A 49 -26.43 6.50 10.79
C GLY A 49 -27.85 6.15 10.37
N LEU A 50 -28.20 6.24 9.08
CA LEU A 50 -29.51 5.83 8.58
C LEU A 50 -29.70 4.33 8.72
N ARG A 51 -30.89 3.91 9.19
CA ARG A 51 -31.24 2.48 9.26
C ARG A 51 -31.84 1.99 7.95
N VAL A 52 -31.26 0.94 7.38
CA VAL A 52 -31.73 0.28 6.15
C VAL A 52 -31.60 -1.24 6.27
N THR A 53 -32.44 -1.98 5.56
CA THR A 53 -32.31 -3.45 5.48
C THR A 53 -31.06 -3.85 4.68
N LEU A 54 -30.59 -5.09 4.84
CA LEU A 54 -29.48 -5.61 4.05
C LEU A 54 -29.81 -5.64 2.54
N GLU A 55 -31.04 -6.03 2.19
CA GLU A 55 -31.52 -6.03 0.80
C GLU A 55 -31.50 -4.61 0.20
N GLU A 56 -31.96 -3.61 0.96
CA GLU A 56 -31.88 -2.22 0.53
C GLU A 56 -30.43 -1.72 0.42
N TYR A 57 -29.53 -2.14 1.32
CA TYR A 57 -28.12 -1.81 1.24
C TYR A 57 -27.51 -2.26 -0.10
N TRP A 58 -27.69 -3.53 -0.44
CA TRP A 58 -27.17 -4.08 -1.69
C TRP A 58 -27.74 -3.34 -2.91
N GLU A 59 -29.06 -3.15 -2.95
CA GLU A 59 -29.73 -2.55 -4.11
C GLU A 59 -29.36 -1.08 -4.31
N LYS A 60 -29.38 -0.27 -3.24
CA LYS A 60 -29.33 1.21 -3.36
C LYS A 60 -28.02 1.85 -2.95
N TRP A 61 -27.24 1.19 -2.11
CA TRP A 61 -26.04 1.78 -1.50
C TRP A 61 -24.75 1.09 -1.96
N TYR A 62 -24.84 -0.16 -2.45
CA TYR A 62 -23.71 -0.92 -2.95
C TYR A 62 -23.69 -1.04 -4.48
N GLU A 63 -24.66 -1.71 -5.10
CA GLU A 63 -24.62 -2.03 -6.54
C GLU A 63 -25.04 -0.88 -7.45
N ARG A 64 -26.08 -0.15 -7.04
CA ARG A 64 -26.64 0.97 -7.80
C ARG A 64 -26.75 2.18 -6.90
N PRO A 65 -25.61 2.81 -6.53
CA PRO A 65 -25.66 4.04 -5.77
C PRO A 65 -26.62 4.99 -6.49
N HIS A 66 -27.63 5.50 -5.75
CA HIS A 66 -28.60 6.45 -6.28
C HIS A 66 -27.84 7.56 -7.04
N PRO A 67 -28.34 8.10 -8.16
CA PRO A 67 -27.61 9.01 -9.06
C PRO A 67 -27.06 10.32 -8.44
N HIS A 68 -27.23 10.52 -7.13
CA HIS A 68 -26.75 11.66 -6.35
C HIS A 68 -25.99 11.24 -5.08
N ILE A 69 -25.58 9.97 -4.96
CA ILE A 69 -24.77 9.46 -3.85
C ILE A 69 -23.33 9.35 -4.32
N ASP A 70 -22.52 10.34 -3.95
CA ASP A 70 -21.06 10.35 -4.18
C ASP A 70 -20.27 9.85 -2.96
N VAL A 71 -20.95 9.22 -2.00
CA VAL A 71 -20.37 8.76 -0.73
C VAL A 71 -20.44 7.23 -0.67
N SER A 72 -19.30 6.59 -0.38
CA SER A 72 -19.26 5.15 -0.11
C SER A 72 -19.75 4.87 1.30
N TYR A 73 -20.64 3.89 1.44
CA TYR A 73 -21.14 3.43 2.74
C TYR A 73 -20.84 1.95 2.96
N GLU A 74 -20.45 1.64 4.17
CA GLU A 74 -20.47 0.31 4.78
C GLU A 74 -21.81 0.11 5.50
N TRP A 75 -22.13 -1.14 5.83
CA TRP A 75 -23.38 -1.48 6.52
C TRP A 75 -23.09 -2.33 7.74
N ASN A 76 -23.58 -1.91 8.90
CA ASN A 76 -23.34 -2.59 10.17
C ASN A 76 -24.66 -2.81 10.89
N ASN A 77 -25.14 -4.05 10.91
CA ASN A 77 -26.36 -4.48 11.58
C ASN A 77 -27.55 -3.53 11.37
N GLY A 78 -27.77 -3.16 10.12
CA GLY A 78 -28.86 -2.28 9.69
C GLY A 78 -28.52 -0.80 9.66
N ILE A 79 -27.30 -0.37 9.99
CA ILE A 79 -26.90 1.05 10.05
C ILE A 79 -25.89 1.34 8.93
N LEU A 80 -26.10 2.41 8.18
CA LEU A 80 -25.13 2.90 7.20
C LEU A 80 -24.00 3.67 7.85
N GLU A 81 -22.77 3.35 7.49
CA GLU A 81 -21.56 3.99 8.00
C GLU A 81 -20.74 4.52 6.83
N ALA A 82 -20.65 5.85 6.70
CA ALA A 82 -19.87 6.47 5.64
C ALA A 82 -18.38 6.15 5.77
N LYS A 83 -17.74 5.80 4.65
CA LYS A 83 -16.29 5.68 4.55
C LYS A 83 -15.73 7.05 4.11
N PRO A 84 -14.86 7.68 4.92
CA PRO A 84 -14.26 8.96 4.55
C PRO A 84 -13.27 8.80 3.40
N LEU A 85 -12.99 9.90 2.72
CA LEU A 85 -11.97 9.92 1.67
C LEU A 85 -10.58 10.04 2.28
N PRO A 86 -9.57 9.34 1.72
CA PRO A 86 -8.20 9.46 2.19
C PRO A 86 -7.60 10.82 1.81
N ASN A 87 -6.55 11.20 2.53
CA ASN A 87 -5.66 12.30 2.22
C ASN A 87 -4.44 11.81 1.40
N PHE A 88 -3.58 12.73 0.99
CA PHE A 88 -2.42 12.40 0.15
C PHE A 88 -1.43 11.43 0.82
N ALA A 89 -1.10 11.64 2.10
CA ALA A 89 -0.14 10.78 2.80
C ALA A 89 -0.67 9.35 2.95
N GLN A 90 -1.95 9.22 3.27
CA GLN A 90 -2.67 7.94 3.31
C GLN A 90 -2.65 7.23 1.95
N THR A 91 -2.83 7.99 0.86
CA THR A 91 -2.79 7.44 -0.50
C THR A 91 -1.40 6.94 -0.88
N GLU A 92 -0.34 7.66 -0.50
CA GLU A 92 1.05 7.26 -0.78
C GLU A 92 1.47 6.04 0.05
N GLN A 93 1.12 5.99 1.34
CA GLN A 93 1.38 4.85 2.21
C GLN A 93 0.64 3.60 1.72
N TYR A 94 -0.66 3.71 1.42
CA TYR A 94 -1.43 2.65 0.76
C TYR A 94 -0.76 2.19 -0.54
N ARG A 95 -0.36 3.12 -1.42
CA ARG A 95 0.27 2.79 -2.71
C ARG A 95 1.59 2.04 -2.51
N TRP A 96 2.41 2.46 -1.56
CA TRP A 96 3.67 1.80 -1.25
C TRP A 96 3.45 0.39 -0.69
N PHE A 97 2.58 0.25 0.31
CA PHE A 97 2.29 -1.04 0.93
C PHE A 97 1.62 -2.02 -0.04
N PHE A 98 0.68 -1.55 -0.84
CA PHE A 98 0.02 -2.35 -1.88
C PHE A 98 1.02 -2.89 -2.91
N ARG A 99 2.01 -2.08 -3.31
CA ARG A 99 3.09 -2.53 -4.22
C ARG A 99 3.96 -3.59 -3.57
N LEU A 100 4.33 -3.41 -2.31
CA LEU A 100 5.13 -4.37 -1.57
C LEU A 100 4.42 -5.73 -1.48
N LEU A 101 3.14 -5.70 -1.10
CA LEU A 101 2.28 -6.87 -1.05
C LEU A 101 2.10 -7.52 -2.44
N SER A 102 1.97 -6.72 -3.50
CA SER A 102 1.86 -7.24 -4.87
C SER A 102 3.13 -7.98 -5.28
N CYS A 103 4.32 -7.43 -5.01
CA CYS A 103 5.58 -8.13 -5.26
C CYS A 103 5.63 -9.47 -4.52
N TYR A 104 5.20 -9.50 -3.26
CA TYR A 104 5.11 -10.75 -2.50
C TYR A 104 4.20 -11.79 -3.15
N LEU A 105 2.98 -11.41 -3.56
CA LEU A 105 2.01 -12.33 -4.16
C LEU A 105 2.35 -12.71 -5.62
N GLU A 106 3.14 -11.92 -6.33
CA GLU A 106 3.70 -12.29 -7.64
C GLU A 106 4.71 -13.45 -7.51
N VAL A 107 5.55 -13.42 -6.48
CA VAL A 107 6.51 -14.50 -6.18
C VAL A 107 5.82 -15.68 -5.49
N ASN A 108 4.85 -15.41 -4.62
CA ASN A 108 4.13 -16.38 -3.80
C ASN A 108 2.62 -16.29 -4.10
N PRO A 109 2.12 -16.90 -5.19
CA PRO A 109 0.73 -16.81 -5.59
C PRO A 109 -0.16 -17.73 -4.73
N ILE A 110 -0.29 -17.38 -3.45
CA ILE A 110 -1.00 -18.15 -2.41
C ILE A 110 -2.30 -17.49 -1.95
N ALA A 111 -2.57 -16.27 -2.43
CA ALA A 111 -3.69 -15.45 -1.99
C ALA A 111 -4.13 -14.49 -3.09
N LYS A 112 -5.33 -13.95 -2.92
CA LYS A 112 -5.91 -12.92 -3.76
C LYS A 112 -6.21 -11.67 -2.93
N ILE A 113 -6.08 -10.52 -3.57
CA ILE A 113 -6.40 -9.22 -2.97
C ILE A 113 -7.86 -8.85 -3.28
N LEU A 114 -8.55 -8.37 -2.26
CA LEU A 114 -9.84 -7.68 -2.32
C LEU A 114 -9.60 -6.20 -2.01
N CYS A 115 -9.99 -5.30 -2.92
CA CYS A 115 -9.79 -3.85 -2.78
C CYS A 115 -10.80 -3.09 -3.67
N LEU A 116 -10.56 -1.81 -3.95
CA LEU A 116 -11.41 -0.96 -4.81
C LEU A 116 -12.86 -0.86 -4.33
N GLU A 117 -13.05 -0.59 -3.03
CA GLU A 117 -14.38 -0.47 -2.40
C GLU A 117 -15.24 -1.74 -2.47
N THR A 118 -14.61 -2.90 -2.74
CA THR A 118 -15.29 -4.19 -2.69
C THR A 118 -15.67 -4.53 -1.25
N GLY A 119 -16.94 -4.77 -1.01
CA GLY A 119 -17.48 -5.15 0.29
C GLY A 119 -17.28 -6.62 0.58
N THR A 120 -16.90 -6.92 1.82
CA THR A 120 -16.94 -8.24 2.43
C THR A 120 -18.13 -8.33 3.38
N TYR A 121 -19.06 -9.24 3.10
CA TYR A 121 -20.18 -9.56 3.98
C TYR A 121 -19.78 -10.66 4.97
N MET A 122 -19.95 -10.35 6.26
CA MET A 122 -19.66 -11.25 7.36
C MET A 122 -20.91 -11.40 8.23
N SER A 123 -21.19 -12.62 8.67
CA SER A 123 -22.29 -12.96 9.57
C SER A 123 -21.76 -13.81 10.71
N VAL A 124 -21.76 -13.25 11.92
CA VAL A 124 -21.25 -13.90 13.13
C VAL A 124 -22.39 -14.11 14.11
N ARG A 125 -22.39 -15.24 14.81
CA ARG A 125 -23.36 -15.50 15.87
C ARG A 125 -23.13 -14.53 17.03
N ASP A 126 -24.18 -13.85 17.46
CA ASP A 126 -24.17 -12.97 18.62
C ASP A 126 -25.52 -13.05 19.33
N GLU A 127 -25.55 -13.80 20.43
CA GLU A 127 -26.76 -14.04 21.22
C GLU A 127 -27.23 -12.80 22.00
N SER A 128 -26.39 -11.77 22.12
CA SER A 128 -26.79 -10.50 22.76
C SER A 128 -27.72 -9.67 21.86
N LEU A 129 -27.73 -9.95 20.55
CA LEU A 129 -28.57 -9.26 19.57
C LEU A 129 -29.92 -9.99 19.40
N PRO A 130 -31.04 -9.26 19.19
CA PRO A 130 -32.35 -9.88 18.95
C PRO A 130 -32.40 -10.84 17.75
N SER A 131 -31.58 -10.60 16.72
CA SER A 131 -31.40 -11.47 15.55
C SER A 131 -30.64 -12.75 15.85
N GLY A 132 -29.93 -12.83 16.98
CA GLY A 132 -28.97 -13.88 17.32
C GLY A 132 -27.69 -13.86 16.47
N LYS A 133 -27.51 -12.83 15.63
CA LYS A 133 -26.38 -12.67 14.72
C LYS A 133 -26.02 -11.20 14.55
N TRP A 134 -24.72 -10.92 14.51
CA TRP A 134 -24.17 -9.67 14.01
C TRP A 134 -23.83 -9.83 12.54
N GLU A 135 -24.36 -8.95 11.71
CA GLU A 135 -24.15 -8.96 10.27
C GLU A 135 -23.55 -7.62 9.85
N VAL A 136 -22.60 -7.66 8.93
CA VAL A 136 -21.87 -6.48 8.49
C VAL A 136 -21.43 -6.63 7.04
N VAL A 137 -21.35 -5.51 6.32
CA VAL A 137 -20.64 -5.37 5.07
C VAL A 137 -19.60 -4.26 5.25
N PHE A 138 -18.35 -4.66 5.44
CA PHE A 138 -17.22 -3.73 5.47
C PHE A 138 -16.53 -3.69 4.11
N LYS A 139 -15.90 -2.57 3.79
CA LYS A 139 -15.14 -2.31 2.57
C LYS A 139 -13.70 -2.02 2.98
N PRO A 140 -12.91 -3.05 3.32
CA PRO A 140 -11.53 -2.84 3.73
C PRO A 140 -10.73 -2.19 2.60
N ASP A 141 -9.75 -1.37 2.95
CA ASP A 141 -8.82 -0.83 1.93
C ASP A 141 -8.06 -1.96 1.22
N ILE A 142 -7.60 -2.96 1.99
CA ILE A 142 -7.04 -4.21 1.47
C ILE A 142 -7.57 -5.39 2.29
N GLY A 143 -8.21 -6.34 1.61
CA GLY A 143 -8.48 -7.67 2.13
C GLY A 143 -7.59 -8.71 1.46
N ILE A 144 -7.10 -9.67 2.23
CA ILE A 144 -6.32 -10.83 1.74
C ILE A 144 -7.14 -12.09 1.96
N ILE A 145 -7.25 -12.89 0.90
CA ILE A 145 -8.01 -14.14 0.91
C ILE A 145 -7.07 -15.23 0.40
N LEU A 146 -6.67 -16.14 1.28
CA LEU A 146 -5.81 -17.27 0.93
C LEU A 146 -6.53 -18.22 -0.02
N ASP A 147 -5.78 -18.95 -0.85
CA ASP A 147 -6.35 -19.91 -1.80
C ASP A 147 -7.02 -21.10 -1.12
N ASP A 148 -6.67 -21.40 0.14
CA ASP A 148 -7.31 -22.42 0.97
C ASP A 148 -8.44 -21.86 1.86
N ASN A 149 -8.79 -20.57 1.70
CA ASN A 149 -9.94 -19.99 2.40
C ASN A 149 -11.22 -20.74 2.02
N PRO A 150 -12.08 -21.10 3.00
CA PRO A 150 -13.33 -21.84 2.72
C PRO A 150 -14.30 -21.09 1.79
N ALA A 151 -14.22 -19.75 1.72
CA ALA A 151 -14.98 -18.94 0.78
C ALA A 151 -14.05 -18.50 -0.37
N PRO A 152 -14.26 -19.01 -1.61
CA PRO A 152 -13.40 -18.66 -2.72
C PRO A 152 -13.65 -17.24 -3.23
N TRP A 153 -12.58 -16.56 -3.62
CA TRP A 153 -12.58 -15.26 -4.28
C TRP A 153 -11.94 -15.34 -5.66
N GLY A 154 -12.37 -14.47 -6.59
CA GLY A 154 -11.75 -14.30 -7.91
C GLY A 154 -12.54 -14.87 -9.08
N ALA A 155 -13.83 -15.18 -8.93
CA ALA A 155 -14.70 -15.44 -10.08
C ALA A 155 -15.12 -14.12 -10.76
N ASP A 156 -15.19 -14.11 -12.09
CA ASP A 156 -15.37 -12.90 -12.91
C ASP A 156 -16.63 -12.08 -12.62
N ASP A 157 -17.67 -12.71 -12.06
CA ASP A 157 -18.95 -12.10 -11.75
C ASP A 157 -19.10 -11.63 -10.30
N GLN A 158 -18.14 -11.97 -9.42
CA GLN A 158 -18.16 -11.53 -8.02
C GLN A 158 -17.87 -10.03 -7.91
N ARG A 159 -18.82 -9.28 -7.35
CA ARG A 159 -18.70 -7.84 -7.07
C ARG A 159 -18.69 -7.50 -5.59
N SER A 160 -18.85 -8.51 -4.76
CA SER A 160 -18.73 -8.48 -3.31
C SER A 160 -18.24 -9.86 -2.87
N TYR A 161 -17.59 -9.91 -1.72
CA TYR A 161 -17.11 -11.15 -1.14
C TYR A 161 -18.03 -11.58 -0.01
N ILE A 162 -18.44 -12.85 -0.02
CA ILE A 162 -19.29 -13.45 1.01
C ILE A 162 -18.39 -14.42 1.77
N GLY A 163 -17.71 -13.91 2.80
CA GLY A 163 -16.70 -14.67 3.51
C GLY A 163 -15.88 -13.78 4.44
N ILE A 164 -14.96 -14.40 5.17
CA ILE A 164 -14.06 -13.71 6.08
C ILE A 164 -12.70 -13.64 5.38
N CYS A 165 -12.14 -12.44 5.25
CA CYS A 165 -10.77 -12.27 4.76
C CYS A 165 -9.81 -12.87 5.81
N ASP A 166 -8.74 -13.52 5.35
CA ASP A 166 -7.72 -14.05 6.27
C ASP A 166 -6.95 -12.91 6.94
N MET A 167 -6.71 -11.82 6.21
CA MET A 167 -6.08 -10.62 6.72
C MET A 167 -6.77 -9.38 6.17
N ILE A 168 -6.84 -8.32 6.97
CA ILE A 168 -7.37 -7.02 6.58
C ILE A 168 -6.35 -5.93 6.92
N VAL A 169 -6.19 -4.98 6.02
CA VAL A 169 -5.40 -3.77 6.21
C VAL A 169 -6.29 -2.58 5.94
N GLU A 170 -6.32 -1.65 6.89
CA GLU A 170 -7.04 -0.39 6.79
C GLU A 170 -6.06 0.77 6.89
N GLU A 171 -6.27 1.77 6.05
CA GLU A 171 -5.67 3.08 6.20
C GLU A 171 -6.51 3.87 7.20
N LEU A 172 -5.88 4.38 8.26
CA LEU A 172 -6.59 5.01 9.37
C LEU A 172 -7.43 6.20 8.90
N SER A 173 -8.74 6.15 9.16
CA SER A 173 -9.63 7.28 8.96
C SER A 173 -9.40 8.35 10.03
N ASP A 174 -8.66 9.41 9.69
CA ASP A 174 -8.12 10.37 10.67
C ASP A 174 -8.80 11.76 10.65
N SER A 175 -9.91 11.90 9.92
CA SER A 175 -10.60 13.20 9.77
C SER A 175 -11.35 13.64 11.03
N THR A 176 -11.78 12.70 11.87
CA THR A 176 -12.49 12.93 13.13
C THR A 176 -12.08 11.93 14.21
N SER A 177 -12.36 12.25 15.48
CA SER A 177 -12.05 11.31 16.58
C SER A 177 -12.96 10.08 16.56
N ALA A 178 -14.18 10.22 16.04
CA ALA A 178 -15.12 9.12 15.87
C ALA A 178 -14.62 8.12 14.82
N GLU A 179 -14.05 8.59 13.71
CA GLU A 179 -13.47 7.74 12.67
C GLU A 179 -12.21 7.01 13.17
N VAL A 180 -11.33 7.70 13.91
CA VAL A 180 -10.18 7.05 14.54
C VAL A 180 -10.62 5.93 15.48
N LYS A 181 -11.63 6.19 16.33
CA LYS A 181 -12.19 5.18 17.23
C LYS A 181 -12.82 4.01 16.45
N ARG A 182 -13.50 4.29 15.34
CA ARG A 182 -14.12 3.27 14.51
C ARG A 182 -13.10 2.25 13.99
N ASP A 183 -11.96 2.71 13.48
CA ASP A 183 -10.93 1.80 12.98
C ASP A 183 -10.16 1.11 14.13
N THR A 184 -9.77 1.86 15.17
CA THR A 184 -8.91 1.36 16.27
C THR A 184 -9.63 0.51 17.31
N GLU A 185 -10.95 0.65 17.46
CA GLU A 185 -11.75 -0.08 18.44
C GLU A 185 -12.86 -0.91 17.77
N GLU A 186 -13.78 -0.26 17.05
CA GLU A 186 -15.03 -0.91 16.61
C GLU A 186 -14.78 -1.96 15.51
N LYS A 187 -14.04 -1.59 14.46
CA LYS A 187 -13.62 -2.52 13.40
C LYS A 187 -12.67 -3.58 13.94
N LYS A 188 -11.73 -3.20 14.82
CA LYS A 188 -10.86 -4.16 15.50
C LYS A 188 -11.68 -5.23 16.22
N GLU A 189 -12.67 -4.86 17.02
CA GLU A 189 -13.55 -5.81 17.69
C GLU A 189 -14.37 -6.64 16.68
N GLY A 190 -14.92 -5.98 15.65
CA GLY A 190 -15.70 -6.64 14.61
C GLY A 190 -14.92 -7.70 13.82
N TYR A 191 -13.68 -7.39 13.44
CA TYR A 191 -12.79 -8.30 12.72
C TYR A 191 -12.31 -9.46 13.60
N ALA A 192 -11.99 -9.20 14.87
CA ALA A 192 -11.66 -10.26 15.82
C ALA A 192 -12.83 -11.24 15.99
N ARG A 193 -14.03 -10.69 16.21
CA ARG A 193 -15.28 -11.43 16.32
C ARG A 193 -15.58 -12.25 15.07
N ALA A 194 -15.29 -11.71 13.88
CA ALA A 194 -15.46 -12.40 12.61
C ALA A 194 -14.39 -13.48 12.35
N GLY A 195 -13.27 -13.47 13.07
CA GLY A 195 -12.20 -14.45 12.90
C GLY A 195 -11.15 -14.07 11.85
N VAL A 196 -11.03 -12.79 11.51
CA VAL A 196 -9.95 -12.28 10.64
C VAL A 196 -8.62 -12.48 11.37
N LYS A 197 -7.69 -13.22 10.78
CA LYS A 197 -6.50 -13.73 11.48
C LYS A 197 -5.47 -12.63 11.75
N GLU A 198 -5.32 -11.67 10.85
CA GLU A 198 -4.47 -10.48 11.04
C GLU A 198 -5.19 -9.20 10.63
N TYR A 199 -5.05 -8.15 11.45
CA TYR A 199 -5.63 -6.84 11.19
C TYR A 199 -4.58 -5.75 11.35
N PHE A 200 -4.27 -5.03 10.27
CA PHE A 200 -3.28 -3.97 10.27
C PHE A 200 -3.97 -2.61 10.11
N ILE A 201 -3.53 -1.63 10.90
CA ILE A 201 -3.94 -0.23 10.79
C ILE A 201 -2.70 0.55 10.36
N LEU A 202 -2.75 1.13 9.17
CA LEU A 202 -1.72 2.02 8.66
C LEU A 202 -2.04 3.45 9.07
N ASP A 203 -1.04 4.16 9.59
CA ASP A 203 -1.15 5.58 9.94
C ASP A 203 0.15 6.30 9.56
N PRO A 204 0.14 7.18 8.54
CA PRO A 204 1.32 7.91 8.11
C PRO A 204 1.87 8.86 9.19
N LYS A 205 1.08 9.15 10.23
CA LYS A 205 1.49 9.98 11.38
C LYS A 205 2.05 9.17 12.54
N ASP A 206 2.07 7.84 12.43
CA ASP A 206 2.58 6.91 13.45
C ASP A 206 1.94 7.09 14.84
N ARG A 207 0.67 7.52 14.89
CA ARG A 207 -0.09 7.66 16.15
C ARG A 207 -0.90 6.41 16.45
N HIS A 208 -1.39 5.75 15.40
CA HIS A 208 -2.16 4.51 15.47
C HIS A 208 -1.67 3.45 14.47
N LEU A 209 -0.38 3.46 14.15
CA LEU A 209 0.24 2.44 13.32
C LEU A 209 0.38 1.15 14.15
N HIS A 210 -0.53 0.20 13.94
CA HIS A 210 -0.65 -1.01 14.74
C HIS A 210 -0.88 -2.24 13.88
N PHE A 211 -0.38 -3.37 14.35
CA PHE A 211 -0.48 -4.66 13.66
C PHE A 211 -1.02 -5.67 14.66
N TYR A 212 -2.08 -6.39 14.31
CA TYR A 212 -2.74 -7.31 15.23
C TYR A 212 -2.80 -8.71 14.66
N ARG A 213 -2.72 -9.71 15.53
CA ARG A 213 -2.93 -11.13 15.25
C ARG A 213 -4.01 -11.69 16.16
N LEU A 214 -4.92 -12.45 15.61
CA LEU A 214 -5.99 -13.07 16.37
C LEU A 214 -5.41 -14.19 17.25
N GLY A 215 -5.52 -14.01 18.56
CA GLY A 215 -5.12 -15.00 19.55
C GLY A 215 -6.10 -16.16 19.62
N ILE A 216 -5.67 -17.25 20.24
CA ILE A 216 -6.48 -18.47 20.41
C ILE A 216 -7.75 -18.21 21.24
N ALA A 217 -7.71 -17.20 22.12
CA ALA A 217 -8.84 -16.79 22.94
C ALA A 217 -9.93 -16.03 22.14
N GLY A 218 -9.66 -15.65 20.88
CA GLY A 218 -10.57 -14.87 20.04
C GLY A 218 -10.40 -13.35 20.14
N ASP A 219 -9.40 -12.89 20.91
CA ASP A 219 -9.02 -11.48 21.02
C ASP A 219 -7.75 -11.18 20.21
N TYR A 220 -7.61 -9.95 19.73
CA TYR A 220 -6.39 -9.51 19.05
C TYR A 220 -5.24 -9.26 20.01
N GLU A 221 -4.08 -9.79 19.66
CA GLU A 221 -2.78 -9.50 20.26
C GLU A 221 -1.97 -8.59 19.32
N GLU A 222 -1.26 -7.61 19.87
CA GLU A 222 -0.42 -6.72 19.07
C GLU A 222 0.86 -7.43 18.61
N ILE A 223 1.21 -7.25 17.34
CA ILE A 223 2.44 -7.74 16.73
C ILE A 223 3.48 -6.63 16.88
N GLU A 224 4.37 -6.81 17.86
CA GLU A 224 5.51 -5.92 18.03
C GLU A 224 6.58 -6.19 16.95
N PRO A 225 7.24 -5.15 16.43
CA PRO A 225 8.45 -5.31 15.64
C PRO A 225 9.53 -6.06 16.41
N ASP A 226 10.36 -6.83 15.71
CA ASP A 226 11.55 -7.43 16.32
C ASP A 226 12.66 -6.40 16.60
N GLU A 227 13.83 -6.88 17.04
CA GLU A 227 15.00 -6.03 17.33
C GLU A 227 15.50 -5.21 16.13
N GLU A 228 15.19 -5.63 14.90
CA GLU A 228 15.52 -4.94 13.64
C GLU A 228 14.35 -4.08 13.11
N GLY A 229 13.26 -3.98 13.88
CA GLY A 229 12.07 -3.23 13.51
C GLY A 229 11.18 -3.94 12.49
N VAL A 230 11.34 -5.25 12.29
CA VAL A 230 10.63 -6.04 11.27
C VAL A 230 9.32 -6.62 11.82
N ILE A 231 8.22 -6.33 11.12
CA ILE A 231 6.92 -6.98 11.26
C ILE A 231 6.87 -8.21 10.36
N ARG A 232 6.35 -9.34 10.87
CA ARG A 232 6.20 -10.60 10.12
C ARG A 232 4.78 -11.12 10.17
N SER A 233 4.19 -11.29 8.99
CA SER A 233 2.88 -11.92 8.86
C SER A 233 2.97 -13.43 9.10
N GLN A 234 2.00 -13.96 9.82
CA GLN A 234 1.74 -15.40 9.91
C GLN A 234 0.66 -15.85 8.92
N VAL A 235 -0.17 -14.93 8.40
CA VAL A 235 -1.14 -15.23 7.34
C VAL A 235 -0.42 -15.41 6.01
N LEU A 236 0.49 -14.49 5.68
CA LEU A 236 1.33 -14.52 4.50
C LEU A 236 2.76 -14.92 4.92
N HIS A 237 3.03 -16.22 4.98
CA HIS A 237 4.33 -16.73 5.45
C HIS A 237 5.49 -16.20 4.59
N GLY A 238 6.45 -15.52 5.24
CA GLY A 238 7.58 -14.89 4.55
C GLY A 238 7.31 -13.45 4.09
N PHE A 239 6.07 -12.96 4.18
CA PHE A 239 5.79 -11.55 4.02
C PHE A 239 6.20 -10.79 5.28
N GLN A 240 7.14 -9.87 5.12
CA GLN A 240 7.70 -9.08 6.20
C GLN A 240 7.97 -7.65 5.74
N PHE A 241 8.22 -6.74 6.66
CA PHE A 241 8.61 -5.36 6.35
C PHE A 241 9.07 -4.65 7.61
N ARG A 242 9.94 -3.65 7.48
CA ARG A 242 10.28 -2.79 8.62
C ARG A 242 9.17 -1.78 8.84
N ARG A 243 8.77 -1.59 10.11
CA ARG A 243 7.81 -0.54 10.51
C ARG A 243 8.26 0.84 10.03
N GLU A 244 9.56 1.14 10.09
CA GLU A 244 10.10 2.42 9.63
C GLU A 244 9.94 2.63 8.11
N ASP A 245 10.02 1.57 7.30
CA ASP A 245 9.90 1.70 5.85
C ASP A 245 8.48 2.04 5.39
N LEU A 246 7.45 1.75 6.21
CA LEU A 246 6.09 2.28 5.99
C LEU A 246 6.00 3.80 6.10
N LEU A 247 6.91 4.43 6.87
CA LEU A 247 6.94 5.89 7.05
C LEU A 247 7.88 6.57 6.04
N ARG A 248 8.91 5.86 5.57
CA ARG A 248 9.89 6.38 4.61
C ARG A 248 9.54 6.11 3.15
N GLU A 249 8.78 5.04 2.90
CA GLU A 249 8.36 4.59 1.57
C GLU A 249 9.52 4.44 0.55
N PRO A 250 10.57 3.67 0.88
CA PRO A 250 11.74 3.51 0.00
C PRO A 250 11.37 2.91 -1.37
N LEU A 251 12.20 3.17 -2.38
CA LEU A 251 11.99 2.63 -3.72
C LEU A 251 12.18 1.11 -3.74
N LEU A 252 11.40 0.40 -4.57
CA LEU A 252 11.52 -1.07 -4.69
C LEU A 252 12.93 -1.53 -5.09
N VAL A 253 13.69 -0.72 -5.84
CA VAL A 253 15.07 -1.04 -6.23
C VAL A 253 16.04 -1.02 -5.04
N GLU A 254 15.74 -0.22 -4.01
CA GLU A 254 16.50 -0.20 -2.76
C GLU A 254 16.15 -1.44 -1.94
N LEU A 255 14.86 -1.73 -1.80
CA LEU A 255 14.35 -2.91 -1.10
C LEU A 255 14.83 -4.23 -1.74
N ALA A 256 14.90 -4.30 -3.07
CA ALA A 256 15.36 -5.49 -3.79
C ALA A 256 16.80 -5.92 -3.44
N ARG A 257 17.59 -5.06 -2.76
CA ARG A 257 18.95 -5.37 -2.30
C ARG A 257 19.05 -5.51 -0.78
N ASP A 258 17.93 -5.42 -0.08
CA ASP A 258 17.87 -5.49 1.37
C ASP A 258 17.43 -6.89 1.81
N ASP A 259 18.15 -7.46 2.79
CA ASP A 259 17.95 -8.84 3.27
C ASP A 259 16.54 -9.10 3.82
N VAL A 260 15.80 -8.07 4.24
CA VAL A 260 14.41 -8.23 4.69
C VAL A 260 13.46 -8.49 3.52
N TYR A 261 13.78 -7.98 2.33
CA TYR A 261 12.85 -7.88 1.20
C TYR A 261 13.29 -8.68 -0.03
N VAL A 262 14.58 -9.02 -0.11
CA VAL A 262 15.24 -9.71 -1.24
C VAL A 262 14.45 -10.89 -1.80
N ASP A 263 13.85 -11.69 -0.92
CA ASP A 263 13.19 -12.93 -1.30
C ASP A 263 11.93 -12.71 -2.14
N TYR A 264 11.36 -11.50 -2.13
CA TYR A 264 10.11 -11.21 -2.84
C TYR A 264 10.02 -9.85 -3.53
N VAL A 265 10.96 -8.92 -3.31
CA VAL A 265 10.98 -7.64 -4.03
C VAL A 265 11.93 -7.72 -5.22
N ILE A 266 11.37 -7.93 -6.42
CA ILE A 266 12.10 -7.98 -7.70
C ILE A 266 13.34 -8.89 -7.61
N PRO A 267 13.19 -10.17 -7.25
CA PRO A 267 14.32 -11.09 -7.09
C PRO A 267 15.16 -11.23 -8.38
N GLU A 268 14.56 -11.00 -9.56
CA GLU A 268 15.26 -11.00 -10.84
C GLU A 268 16.33 -9.93 -10.95
N LEU A 269 16.24 -8.83 -10.18
CA LEU A 269 17.26 -7.79 -10.17
C LEU A 269 18.59 -8.33 -9.65
N GLN A 270 18.58 -9.03 -8.52
CA GLN A 270 19.80 -9.62 -7.96
C GLN A 270 20.38 -10.68 -8.89
N ILE A 271 19.53 -11.52 -9.47
CA ILE A 271 19.96 -12.53 -10.45
C ILE A 271 20.64 -11.85 -11.65
N ALA A 272 20.09 -10.72 -12.13
CA ALA A 272 20.69 -9.97 -13.22
C ALA A 272 22.03 -9.34 -12.82
N GLU A 273 22.13 -8.75 -11.62
CA GLU A 273 23.35 -8.14 -11.09
C GLU A 273 24.47 -9.18 -10.95
N THR A 274 24.21 -10.30 -10.29
CA THR A 274 25.19 -11.40 -10.14
C THR A 274 25.65 -11.92 -11.50
N ARG A 275 24.74 -12.06 -12.48
CA ARG A 275 25.11 -12.51 -13.83
C ARG A 275 26.01 -11.52 -14.56
N VAL A 276 25.82 -10.22 -14.34
CA VAL A 276 26.68 -9.18 -14.91
C VAL A 276 28.06 -9.24 -14.27
N GLU A 277 28.14 -9.30 -12.94
CA GLU A 277 29.41 -9.40 -12.20
C GLU A 277 30.23 -10.62 -12.63
N GLU A 278 29.59 -11.80 -12.71
CA GLU A 278 30.27 -13.01 -13.19
C GLU A 278 30.73 -12.90 -14.65
N ALA A 279 29.98 -12.21 -15.50
CA ALA A 279 30.36 -12.02 -16.89
C ALA A 279 31.57 -11.09 -17.03
N GLU A 280 31.62 -10.02 -16.23
CA GLU A 280 32.75 -9.10 -16.15
C GLU A 280 34.00 -9.83 -15.62
N GLU A 281 33.87 -10.62 -14.54
CA GLU A 281 34.99 -11.40 -14.00
C GLU A 281 35.53 -12.41 -15.02
N ARG A 282 34.65 -13.12 -15.74
CA ARG A 282 35.05 -14.03 -16.82
C ARG A 282 35.79 -13.29 -17.94
N ALA A 283 35.30 -12.13 -18.35
CA ALA A 283 35.94 -11.31 -19.38
C ALA A 283 37.34 -10.84 -18.95
N ASP A 284 37.49 -10.42 -17.69
CA ASP A 284 38.78 -10.01 -17.12
C ASP A 284 39.79 -11.16 -17.07
N ILE A 285 39.33 -12.36 -16.67
CA ILE A 285 40.18 -13.57 -16.65
C ILE A 285 40.62 -13.94 -18.08
N GLU A 286 39.72 -13.89 -19.06
CA GLU A 286 40.01 -14.18 -20.46
C GLU A 286 41.00 -13.15 -21.04
N ALA A 287 40.80 -11.85 -20.78
CA ALA A 287 41.71 -10.79 -21.21
C ALA A 287 43.12 -10.99 -20.64
N ARG A 288 43.24 -11.31 -19.34
CA ARG A 288 44.55 -11.61 -18.71
C ARG A 288 45.23 -12.83 -19.32
N ARG A 289 44.47 -13.87 -19.67
CA ARG A 289 45.01 -15.05 -20.36
C ARG A 289 45.50 -14.71 -21.76
N ALA A 290 44.73 -13.95 -22.52
CA ALA A 290 45.10 -13.50 -23.86
C ALA A 290 46.37 -12.63 -23.83
N ASP A 291 46.48 -11.72 -22.86
CA ASP A 291 47.66 -10.88 -22.67
C ASP A 291 48.91 -11.69 -22.31
N ALA A 292 48.76 -12.68 -21.42
CA ALA A 292 49.84 -13.59 -21.03
C ALA A 292 50.30 -14.45 -22.22
N GLU A 293 49.38 -14.99 -23.01
CA GLU A 293 49.69 -15.75 -24.22
C GLU A 293 50.39 -14.87 -25.27
N ALA A 294 49.90 -13.65 -25.50
CA ALA A 294 50.53 -12.70 -26.41
C ALA A 294 51.94 -12.30 -25.96
N ALA A 295 52.16 -12.11 -24.65
CA ALA A 295 53.48 -11.83 -24.08
C ALA A 295 54.43 -13.02 -24.24
N ALA A 296 53.97 -14.24 -23.95
CA ALA A 296 54.75 -15.46 -24.13
C ALA A 296 55.13 -15.68 -25.60
N ARG A 297 54.19 -15.43 -26.52
CA ARG A 297 54.45 -15.50 -27.96
C ARG A 297 55.51 -14.50 -28.41
N ARG A 298 55.42 -13.24 -27.98
CA ARG A 298 56.44 -12.21 -28.29
C ARG A 298 57.82 -12.64 -27.78
N ALA A 299 57.91 -13.12 -26.55
CA ALA A 299 59.16 -13.59 -25.97
C ALA A 299 59.75 -14.79 -26.74
N ALA A 300 58.91 -15.74 -27.16
CA ALA A 300 59.34 -16.87 -27.99
C ALA A 300 59.82 -16.43 -29.38
N GLU A 301 59.12 -15.49 -30.02
CA GLU A 301 59.53 -14.91 -31.31
C GLU A 301 60.88 -14.19 -31.19
N GLU A 302 61.09 -13.41 -30.13
CA GLU A 302 62.37 -12.74 -29.83
C GLU A 302 63.51 -13.74 -29.61
N GLN A 303 63.29 -14.82 -28.84
CA GLN A 303 64.29 -15.87 -28.63
C GLN A 303 64.66 -16.56 -29.95
N VAL A 304 63.68 -16.88 -30.80
CA VAL A 304 63.93 -17.50 -32.11
C VAL A 304 64.78 -16.56 -32.98
N GLN A 305 64.50 -15.26 -32.99
CA GLN A 305 65.30 -14.29 -33.75
C GLN A 305 66.73 -14.16 -33.19
N ALA A 306 66.89 -14.14 -31.87
CA ALA A 306 68.21 -14.10 -31.23
C ALA A 306 69.05 -15.34 -31.58
N LEU A 307 68.46 -16.55 -31.50
CA LEU A 307 69.12 -17.80 -31.88
C LEU A 307 69.53 -17.82 -33.36
N LYS A 308 68.67 -17.33 -34.26
CA LYS A 308 68.99 -17.19 -35.70
C LYS A 308 70.17 -16.25 -35.92
N ALA A 309 70.19 -15.10 -35.24
CA ALA A 309 71.27 -14.14 -35.34
C ALA A 309 72.61 -14.70 -34.81
N GLU A 310 72.59 -15.46 -33.72
CA GLU A 310 73.79 -16.12 -33.17
C GLU A 310 74.33 -17.21 -34.10
N LEU A 311 73.44 -18.04 -34.66
CA LEU A 311 73.80 -19.05 -35.67
C LEU A 311 74.44 -18.42 -36.91
N ALA A 312 73.93 -17.26 -37.35
CA ALA A 312 74.51 -16.52 -38.47
C ALA A 312 75.90 -15.99 -38.15
N ARG A 313 76.14 -15.49 -36.93
CA ARG A 313 77.47 -15.04 -36.48
C ARG A 313 78.50 -16.16 -36.40
N ARG A 314 78.10 -17.38 -36.01
CA ARG A 314 79.00 -18.54 -35.90
C ARG A 314 79.34 -19.20 -37.25
N ARG A 315 78.63 -18.83 -38.33
CA ARG A 315 78.85 -19.34 -39.69
C ARG A 315 79.80 -18.48 -40.53
N HIS A 316 80.20 -17.31 -40.03
CA HIS A 316 81.25 -16.45 -40.57
C HIS A 316 82.53 -16.61 -39.77
#